data_AF-A7TCC0-F1
#
_entry.id   AF-A7TCC0-F1
#
_cell.length_a   1.000
_cell.length_b   1.000
_cell.length_c   1.000
_cell.angle_alpha   90.00
_cell.angle_beta   90.00
_cell.angle_gamma   90.00
#
_symmetry.space_group_name_H-M   'P 1'
#
loop_
_entity.id
_entity.type
_entity.pdbx_description
1 polymer ?
#
loop_
_entity_poly.entity_id
_entity_poly.type
_entity_poly.pdbx_seq_one_letter_code
_entity_poly.pdbx_strand_id
1 'polypeptide(L)'
;SDLRLRGTGVRSDLRLGGTGARSDLRLGGTGVRSELRLGGTGVRSDIRSDLRLGGTGVRSDLRSDLQLGGTGVWSDLRLGGAGVRSDLRLGGAGVRSDLRLGGAGVRSDLRLGGAGVRSDLRLGGAGVQSDL
;
A
#
# COMPACT_ATOMS: atom_id res chain seq x y z
N SER A 1 -13.68 -8.41 2.88
CA SER A 1 -13.41 -8.41 4.32
C SER A 1 -12.88 -7.06 4.73
N ASP A 2 -13.35 -6.51 5.84
CA ASP A 2 -12.95 -5.17 6.30
C ASP A 2 -12.16 -5.28 7.60
N LEU A 3 -10.92 -4.82 7.61
CA LEU A 3 -10.03 -4.87 8.77
C LEU A 3 -9.60 -3.45 9.17
N ARG A 4 -9.76 -3.12 10.46
CA ARG A 4 -9.33 -1.83 11.01
C ARG A 4 -8.42 -2.05 12.21
N LEU A 5 -7.19 -1.56 12.13
CA LEU A 5 -6.22 -1.66 13.21
C LEU A 5 -5.68 -0.26 13.56
N ARG A 6 -5.68 0.05 14.86
CA ARG A 6 -5.16 1.31 15.38
C ARG A 6 -4.33 1.07 16.64
N GLY A 7 -3.18 1.73 16.73
CA GLY A 7 -2.32 1.62 17.91
C GLY A 7 -0.86 1.98 17.62
N THR A 8 -0.01 1.68 18.59
CA THR A 8 1.44 1.76 18.43
C THR A 8 1.96 0.40 17.93
N GLY A 9 2.85 0.40 16.93
CA GLY A 9 3.45 -0.83 16.40
C GLY A 9 2.49 -1.73 15.62
N VAL A 10 1.51 -1.15 14.90
CA VAL A 10 0.54 -1.93 14.12
C VAL A 10 1.23 -2.73 13.04
N ARG A 11 1.04 -4.06 13.04
CA ARG A 11 1.49 -4.96 11.97
C ARG A 11 0.29 -5.65 11.34
N SER A 12 0.28 -5.77 10.03
CA SER A 12 -0.84 -6.39 9.32
C SER A 12 -0.37 -7.07 8.06
N ASP A 13 -0.68 -8.35 7.95
CA ASP A 13 -0.39 -9.13 6.76
C ASP A 13 -1.73 -9.59 6.18
N LEU A 14 -2.03 -9.15 4.97
CA LEU A 14 -3.26 -9.49 4.26
C LEU A 14 -2.89 -10.22 2.97
N ARG A 15 -3.45 -11.42 2.81
CA ARG A 15 -3.34 -12.20 1.58
C ARG A 15 -4.73 -12.45 1.04
N LEU A 16 -4.98 -11.99 -0.17
CA LEU A 16 -6.24 -12.24 -0.87
C LEU A 16 -5.96 -13.04 -2.11
N GLY A 17 -6.57 -14.22 -2.13
CA GLY A 17 -6.42 -15.29 -3.09
C GLY A 17 -7.75 -15.67 -3.71
N GLY A 18 -7.78 -16.00 -4.99
CA GLY A 18 -8.91 -16.71 -5.62
C GLY A 18 -9.76 -15.86 -6.57
N THR A 19 -10.96 -16.35 -6.87
CA THR A 19 -11.92 -15.74 -7.80
C THR A 19 -12.83 -14.74 -7.07
N GLY A 20 -12.84 -13.47 -7.47
CA GLY A 20 -13.81 -12.48 -7.01
C GLY A 20 -13.60 -11.95 -5.58
N ALA A 21 -12.39 -12.00 -5.04
CA ALA A 21 -12.10 -11.56 -3.68
C ALA A 21 -12.17 -10.02 -3.53
N ARG A 22 -12.72 -9.54 -2.42
CA ARG A 22 -12.77 -8.10 -2.06
C ARG A 22 -12.37 -7.85 -0.62
N SER A 23 -11.54 -6.86 -0.36
CA SER A 23 -11.23 -6.42 1.02
C SER A 23 -10.81 -4.97 1.16
N ASP A 24 -11.08 -4.45 2.35
CA ASP A 24 -10.67 -3.12 2.76
C ASP A 24 -9.79 -3.19 4.01
N LEU A 25 -8.61 -2.56 3.97
CA LEU A 25 -7.68 -2.51 5.10
C LEU A 25 -7.44 -1.08 5.55
N ARG A 26 -7.70 -0.78 6.83
CA ARG A 26 -7.44 0.52 7.43
C ARG A 26 -6.51 0.42 8.61
N LEU A 27 -5.36 1.07 8.50
CA LEU A 27 -4.33 1.06 9.52
C LEU A 27 -4.07 2.49 9.99
N GLY A 28 -3.78 2.66 11.28
CA GLY A 28 -3.32 3.95 11.77
C GLY A 28 -2.69 3.92 13.16
N GLY A 29 -2.01 5.00 13.49
CA GLY A 29 -1.27 5.15 14.75
C GLY A 29 0.20 5.45 14.50
N THR A 30 1.11 4.91 15.32
CA THR A 30 2.57 5.10 15.19
C THR A 30 3.28 3.80 14.88
N GLY A 31 4.24 3.83 13.95
CA GLY A 31 5.00 2.64 13.54
C GLY A 31 4.11 1.56 12.91
N VAL A 32 3.55 1.86 11.74
CA VAL A 32 2.65 0.93 11.02
C VAL A 32 3.47 0.16 9.99
N ARG A 33 3.35 -1.18 9.99
CA ARG A 33 3.90 -2.05 8.95
C ARG A 33 2.80 -2.90 8.34
N SER A 34 2.81 -3.02 7.03
CA SER A 34 1.78 -3.73 6.29
C SER A 34 2.39 -4.53 5.15
N GLU A 35 1.99 -5.79 5.02
CA GLU A 35 2.27 -6.59 3.84
C GLU A 35 0.94 -6.98 3.18
N LEU A 36 0.76 -6.61 1.90
CA LEU A 36 -0.38 -7.00 1.10
C LEU A 36 0.08 -7.86 -0.06
N ARG A 37 -0.56 -9.02 -0.23
CA ARG A 37 -0.43 -9.82 -1.45
C ARG A 37 -1.80 -10.13 -2.01
N LEU A 38 -2.09 -9.61 -3.20
CA LEU A 38 -3.29 -9.94 -3.95
C LEU A 38 -2.90 -10.84 -5.11
N GLY A 39 -3.59 -11.97 -5.20
CA GLY A 39 -3.32 -13.04 -6.14
C GLY A 39 -4.63 -13.66 -6.63
N GLY A 40 -4.87 -13.76 -7.92
CA GLY A 40 -6.02 -14.52 -8.42
C GLY A 40 -6.77 -13.83 -9.54
N THR A 41 -8.04 -14.19 -9.72
CA THR A 41 -8.87 -13.69 -10.82
C THR A 41 -9.97 -12.77 -10.28
N GLY A 42 -10.01 -11.52 -10.74
CA GLY A 42 -11.03 -10.56 -10.30
C GLY A 42 -10.90 -10.15 -8.83
N VAL A 43 -9.67 -9.97 -8.32
CA VAL A 43 -9.42 -9.50 -6.94
C VAL A 43 -9.49 -7.97 -6.89
N ARG A 44 -10.18 -7.41 -5.90
CA ARG A 44 -10.19 -5.96 -5.63
C ARG A 44 -9.81 -5.69 -4.18
N SER A 45 -8.97 -4.70 -3.92
CA SER A 45 -8.69 -4.30 -2.54
C SER A 45 -8.40 -2.81 -2.38
N ASP A 46 -8.93 -2.23 -1.31
CA ASP A 46 -8.73 -0.83 -0.99
C ASP A 46 -7.99 -0.71 0.36
N ILE A 47 -6.81 -0.10 0.35
CA ILE A 47 -5.96 0.06 1.53
C ILE A 47 -5.77 1.53 1.84
N ARG A 48 -5.96 1.85 3.12
CA ARG A 48 -5.61 3.16 3.67
C ARG A 48 -4.80 3.00 4.93
N SER A 49 -3.59 3.53 4.94
CA SER A 49 -2.77 3.64 6.15
C SER A 49 -2.43 5.10 6.39
N ASP A 50 -2.88 5.60 7.54
CA ASP A 50 -2.64 6.98 7.95
C ASP A 50 -1.85 6.97 9.27
N LEU A 51 -0.62 7.49 9.22
CA LEU A 51 0.26 7.64 10.35
C LEU A 51 0.03 9.02 10.99
N ARG A 52 -0.40 9.04 12.25
CA ARG A 52 -0.72 10.28 12.98
C ARG A 52 0.25 10.44 14.15
N LEU A 53 1.15 11.42 14.04
CA LEU A 53 2.08 11.78 15.10
C LEU A 53 1.34 12.53 16.21
N GLY A 54 1.42 12.02 17.43
CA GLY A 54 1.11 12.74 18.66
C GLY A 54 2.38 12.76 19.53
N GLY A 55 3.02 13.92 19.64
CA GLY A 55 4.22 14.12 20.45
C GLY A 55 5.46 14.48 19.62
N THR A 56 6.15 15.55 20.03
CA THR A 56 7.48 15.93 19.53
C THR A 56 8.47 14.79 19.84
N GLY A 57 9.16 14.26 18.82
CA GLY A 57 10.25 13.29 19.00
C GLY A 57 9.96 11.82 18.63
N VAL A 58 8.74 11.45 18.24
CA VAL A 58 8.47 10.08 17.77
C VAL A 58 8.77 9.97 16.28
N ARG A 59 9.85 9.29 15.91
CA ARG A 59 10.06 8.84 14.52
C ARG A 59 9.04 7.75 14.22
N SER A 60 7.94 8.14 13.61
CA SER A 60 6.97 7.20 13.10
C SER A 60 7.32 6.91 11.65
N ASP A 61 7.48 5.64 11.31
CA ASP A 61 7.69 5.20 9.94
C ASP A 61 6.46 4.36 9.53
N LEU A 62 6.02 4.52 8.29
CA LEU A 62 4.99 3.70 7.66
C LEU A 62 5.67 2.84 6.60
N ARG A 63 5.66 1.52 6.77
CA ARG A 63 6.22 0.60 5.78
C ARG A 63 5.13 -0.25 5.15
N SER A 64 5.06 -0.26 3.83
CA SER A 64 4.06 -1.06 3.11
C SER A 64 4.68 -1.79 1.94
N ASP A 65 4.52 -3.11 1.93
CA ASP A 65 4.95 -3.95 0.82
C ASP A 65 3.69 -4.46 0.11
N LEU A 66 3.49 -4.10 -1.16
CA LEU A 66 2.32 -4.46 -1.95
C LEU A 66 2.73 -5.30 -3.15
N GLN A 67 2.17 -6.50 -3.25
CA GLN A 67 2.36 -7.39 -4.40
C GLN A 67 1.01 -7.72 -5.03
N LEU A 68 0.85 -7.39 -6.30
CA LEU A 68 -0.32 -7.73 -7.10
C LEU A 68 0.06 -8.73 -8.17
N GLY A 69 -0.73 -9.80 -8.27
CA GLY A 69 -0.49 -10.95 -9.12
C GLY A 69 -1.81 -11.51 -9.67
N GLY A 70 -1.87 -11.89 -10.94
CA GLY A 70 -3.00 -12.66 -11.49
C GLY A 70 -3.76 -11.93 -12.60
N THR A 71 -5.05 -12.24 -12.76
CA THR A 71 -5.88 -11.68 -13.84
C THR A 71 -6.96 -10.75 -13.31
N GLY A 72 -7.05 -9.53 -13.84
CA GLY A 72 -8.07 -8.56 -13.43
C GLY A 72 -7.99 -8.16 -11.96
N VAL A 73 -6.80 -7.83 -11.47
CA VAL A 73 -6.59 -7.37 -10.09
C VAL A 73 -6.68 -5.84 -10.02
N TRP A 74 -7.44 -5.31 -9.06
CA TRP A 74 -7.52 -3.88 -8.78
C TRP A 74 -7.04 -3.58 -7.36
N SER A 75 -6.23 -2.52 -7.20
CA SER A 75 -5.90 -2.00 -5.86
C SER A 75 -5.88 -0.49 -5.77
N ASP A 76 -6.39 0.05 -4.67
CA ASP A 76 -6.13 1.44 -4.26
C ASP A 76 -5.31 1.41 -2.98
N LEU A 77 -4.17 2.11 -2.95
CA LEU A 77 -3.29 2.21 -1.80
C LEU A 77 -3.05 3.67 -1.47
N ARG A 78 -3.50 4.09 -0.29
CA ARG A 78 -3.22 5.43 0.24
C ARG A 78 -2.41 5.35 1.52
N LEU A 79 -1.20 5.89 1.48
CA LEU A 79 -0.27 5.93 2.60
C LEU A 79 0.08 7.39 2.93
N GLY A 80 -0.10 7.77 4.19
CA GLY A 80 0.14 9.13 4.67
C GLY A 80 0.93 9.15 5.97
N GLY A 81 1.96 9.98 6.10
CA GLY A 81 2.77 10.00 7.33
C GLY A 81 4.11 10.72 7.28
N ALA A 82 4.82 10.75 8.40
CA ALA A 82 6.27 10.93 8.38
C ALA A 82 6.94 9.59 8.04
N GLY A 83 8.06 9.57 7.32
CA GLY A 83 8.83 8.37 7.01
C GLY A 83 8.03 7.28 6.28
N VAL A 84 7.34 7.61 5.18
CA VAL A 84 6.60 6.62 4.38
C VAL A 84 7.57 5.88 3.46
N ARG A 85 7.57 4.55 3.54
CA ARG A 85 8.35 3.65 2.67
C ARG A 85 7.43 2.61 2.05
N SER A 86 7.45 2.52 0.72
CA SER A 86 6.56 1.62 -0.01
C SER A 86 7.31 0.84 -1.08
N ASP A 87 7.21 -0.49 -1.03
CA ASP A 87 7.74 -1.40 -2.05
C ASP A 87 6.57 -2.03 -2.81
N LEU A 88 6.45 -1.72 -4.09
CA LEU A 88 5.26 -1.97 -4.90
C LEU A 88 5.62 -2.85 -6.10
N ARG A 89 5.01 -4.03 -6.21
CA ARG A 89 5.22 -4.98 -7.31
C ARG A 89 3.89 -5.34 -7.94
N LEU A 90 3.70 -4.99 -9.21
CA LEU A 90 2.50 -5.29 -9.96
C LEU A 90 2.81 -6.23 -11.11
N GLY A 91 2.12 -7.37 -11.13
CA GLY A 91 2.41 -8.54 -11.94
C GLY A 91 1.14 -9.19 -12.51
N GLY A 92 1.11 -9.55 -13.79
CA GLY A 92 0.03 -10.38 -14.35
C GLY A 92 -0.74 -9.75 -15.51
N ALA A 93 -1.99 -10.17 -15.71
CA ALA A 93 -2.83 -9.74 -16.83
C ALA A 93 -3.95 -8.79 -16.38
N GLY A 94 -3.97 -7.56 -16.86
CA GLY A 94 -5.04 -6.60 -16.53
C GLY A 94 -5.04 -6.15 -15.06
N VAL A 95 -3.85 -5.97 -14.47
CA VAL A 95 -3.69 -5.41 -13.12
C VAL A 95 -3.80 -3.89 -13.17
N ARG A 96 -4.57 -3.28 -12.26
CA ARG A 96 -4.70 -1.83 -12.12
C ARG A 96 -4.41 -1.40 -10.69
N SER A 97 -3.64 -0.34 -10.51
CA SER A 97 -3.35 0.19 -9.18
C SER A 97 -3.30 1.70 -9.12
N ASP A 98 -3.99 2.26 -8.14
CA ASP A 98 -3.93 3.67 -7.79
C ASP A 98 -3.16 3.80 -6.47
N LEU A 99 -2.04 4.52 -6.50
CA LEU A 99 -1.08 4.58 -5.40
C LEU A 99 -0.87 6.04 -5.00
N ARG A 100 -1.18 6.38 -3.74
CA ARG A 100 -1.07 7.74 -3.21
C ARG A 100 -0.22 7.73 -1.95
N LEU A 101 1.00 8.23 -2.05
CA LEU A 101 1.95 8.31 -0.95
C LEU A 101 2.18 9.77 -0.57
N GLY A 102 2.02 10.10 0.71
CA GLY A 102 2.02 11.49 1.17
C GLY A 102 2.73 11.71 2.50
N GLY A 103 3.49 12.80 2.60
CA GLY A 103 4.01 13.34 3.87
C GLY A 103 5.50 13.63 3.85
N ALA A 104 6.17 13.59 5.00
CA ALA A 104 7.59 13.97 5.12
C ALA A 104 8.50 12.74 5.00
N GLY A 105 9.45 12.72 4.07
CA GLY A 105 10.35 11.60 3.84
C GLY A 105 9.64 10.41 3.20
N VAL A 106 9.05 10.60 2.02
CA VAL A 106 8.38 9.54 1.27
C VAL A 106 9.39 8.85 0.36
N ARG A 107 9.49 7.53 0.43
CA ARG A 107 10.25 6.72 -0.52
C ARG A 107 9.39 5.62 -1.10
N SER A 108 9.44 5.46 -2.41
CA SER A 108 8.61 4.50 -3.13
C SER A 108 9.40 3.78 -4.21
N ASP A 109 9.36 2.46 -4.21
CA ASP A 109 9.95 1.63 -5.25
C ASP A 109 8.82 0.90 -5.97
N LEU A 110 8.59 1.18 -7.24
CA LEU A 110 7.56 0.53 -8.06
C LEU A 110 8.20 -0.41 -9.07
N ARG A 111 7.61 -1.58 -9.29
CA ARG A 111 7.98 -2.52 -10.35
C ARG A 111 6.73 -3.03 -11.05
N LEU A 112 6.69 -2.90 -12.37
CA LEU A 112 5.57 -3.32 -13.21
C LEU A 112 6.01 -4.44 -14.15
N GLY A 113 5.18 -5.48 -14.31
CA GLY A 113 5.44 -6.56 -15.26
C GLY A 113 4.19 -7.34 -15.65
N GLY A 114 4.07 -7.74 -16.91
CA GLY A 114 2.92 -8.47 -17.43
C GLY A 114 2.04 -7.66 -18.37
N ALA A 115 1.02 -8.30 -18.94
CA ALA A 115 0.20 -7.73 -20.01
C ALA A 115 -0.93 -6.84 -19.45
N GLY A 116 -0.99 -5.58 -19.88
CA GLY A 116 -2.08 -4.68 -19.47
C GLY A 116 -2.02 -4.26 -18.00
N VAL A 117 -0.83 -4.27 -17.38
CA VAL A 117 -0.62 -3.67 -16.06
C VAL A 117 -0.63 -2.14 -16.19
N ARG A 118 -1.44 -1.49 -15.34
CA ARG A 118 -1.53 -0.03 -15.25
C ARG A 118 -1.37 0.42 -13.80
N SER A 119 -0.56 1.46 -13.60
CA SER A 119 -0.34 2.01 -12.27
C SER A 119 -0.30 3.52 -12.30
N ASP A 120 -1.09 4.16 -11.46
CA ASP A 120 -1.09 5.60 -11.24
C ASP A 120 -0.43 5.90 -9.89
N LEU A 121 0.83 6.36 -9.91
CA LEU A 121 1.57 6.73 -8.71
C LEU A 121 1.52 8.25 -8.48
N ARG A 122 1.04 8.66 -7.32
CA ARG A 122 1.04 10.05 -6.85
C ARG A 122 1.84 10.14 -5.56
N LEU A 123 2.89 10.95 -5.59
CA LEU A 123 3.75 11.22 -4.45
C LEU A 123 3.61 12.69 -4.06
N GLY A 124 3.59 12.99 -2.77
CA GLY A 124 3.50 14.37 -2.31
C GLY A 124 4.08 14.58 -0.92
N GLY A 125 4.62 15.78 -0.69
CA GLY A 125 5.21 16.19 0.58
C GLY A 125 6.71 16.52 0.46
N ALA A 126 7.39 16.62 1.60
CA ALA A 126 8.80 17.04 1.65
C ALA A 126 9.73 15.83 1.62
N GLY A 127 10.82 15.88 0.85
CA GLY A 127 11.80 14.78 0.78
C GLY A 127 11.24 13.51 0.14
N VAL A 128 10.61 13.65 -1.03
CA VAL A 128 10.08 12.54 -1.83
C VAL A 128 11.18 11.94 -2.69
N GLN A 129 11.31 10.62 -2.67
CA GLN A 129 12.13 9.83 -3.58
C GLN A 129 11.31 8.71 -4.19
N SER A 130 11.51 8.45 -5.48
CA SER A 130 10.87 7.32 -6.15
C SER A 130 11.72 6.68 -7.21
N ASP A 131 11.72 5.35 -7.18
CA ASP A 131 12.36 4.48 -8.16
C ASP A 131 11.26 3.67 -8.86
N LEU A 132 11.35 3.47 -10.18
CA LEU A 132 10.33 2.82 -11.02
C LEU A 132 10.92 1.69 -11.87
#